data_AF-A0A167SXW9-F1
#
_entry.id   AF-A0A167SXW9-F1
#
_cell.length_a   1.000
_cell.length_b   1.000
_cell.length_c   1.000
_cell.angle_alpha   90.00
_cell.angle_beta   90.00
_cell.angle_gamma   90.00
#
_symmetry.space_group_name_H-M   'P 1'
#
loop_
_entity.id
_entity.type
_entity.pdbx_description
1 polymer ?
#
loop_
_entity_poly.entity_id
_entity_poly.type
_entity_poly.pdbx_seq_one_letter_code
_entity_poly.pdbx_strand_id
1 'polypeptide(L)'
;MRAGIDFASILLLLLAVLVVARPHDDPIHTATSTHPYHSSPTFPLPKLPYEMIIEQTPACVYSHGIAYMDATTENIDHLSKVSETSCNVDAGNCHRLSYANLSGIFLCNYSLERISTNCGSLVPLATKVQQTCQVDNFYTFGLIGGSSQNASVSIDFHLVVAGETMGYPIE
;
A
#
# COMPACT_ATOMS: atom_id res chain seq x y z
N MET A 1 23.45 49.99 30.04
CA MET A 1 23.84 49.50 28.71
C MET A 1 22.54 49.13 27.99
N ARG A 2 22.07 49.93 27.02
CA ARG A 2 20.92 49.58 26.17
C ARG A 2 21.50 49.14 24.83
N ALA A 3 21.42 47.85 24.53
CA ALA A 3 21.76 47.34 23.21
C ALA A 3 20.67 47.83 22.25
N GLY A 4 21.00 48.80 21.40
CA GLY A 4 20.15 49.21 20.30
C GLY A 4 20.24 48.14 19.22
N ILE A 5 19.16 47.39 19.02
CA ILE A 5 19.05 46.50 17.87
C ILE A 5 18.87 47.42 16.66
N ASP A 6 19.89 47.48 15.81
CA ASP A 6 19.86 48.24 14.56
C ASP A 6 18.78 47.67 13.64
N PHE A 7 18.02 48.54 12.99
CA PHE A 7 16.97 48.20 12.05
C PHE A 7 17.50 47.30 10.92
N ALA A 8 18.77 47.47 10.54
CA ALA A 8 19.45 46.61 9.58
C ALA A 8 19.58 45.15 10.06
N SER A 9 19.76 44.94 11.37
CA SER A 9 19.85 43.60 11.97
C SER A 9 18.49 42.90 12.00
N ILE A 10 17.41 43.64 12.23
CA ILE A 10 16.03 43.12 12.17
C ILE A 10 15.68 42.73 10.72
N LEU A 11 16.06 43.56 9.76
CA LEU A 11 15.82 43.29 8.34
C LEU A 11 16.58 42.05 7.85
N LEU A 12 17.84 41.89 8.29
CA LEU A 12 18.64 40.69 7.99
C LEU A 12 18.04 39.41 8.60
N LEU A 13 17.54 39.47 9.84
CA LEU A 13 16.84 38.36 10.47
C LEU A 13 15.55 37.99 9.74
N LEU A 14 14.75 38.98 9.31
CA LEU A 14 13.53 38.75 8.54
C LEU A 14 13.81 38.13 7.15
N LEU A 15 14.86 38.59 6.47
CA LEU A 15 15.29 38.02 5.19
C LEU A 15 15.80 36.58 5.36
N ALA A 16 16.54 36.29 6.43
CA ALA A 16 17.00 34.93 6.72
C ALA A 16 15.82 33.99 6.99
N VAL A 17 14.80 34.44 7.73
CA VAL A 17 13.58 33.65 7.95
C VAL A 17 12.82 33.43 6.64
N LEU A 18 12.74 34.43 5.75
CA LEU A 18 12.09 34.29 4.43
C LEU A 18 12.84 33.37 3.47
N VAL A 19 14.18 33.25 3.57
CA VAL A 19 14.97 32.32 2.76
C VAL A 19 14.83 30.87 3.26
N VAL A 20 14.71 30.67 4.58
CA VAL A 20 14.52 29.33 5.19
C VAL A 20 13.06 28.87 5.12
N ALA A 21 12.11 29.79 5.19
CA ALA A 21 10.67 29.53 5.09
C ALA A 21 10.12 29.76 3.68
N ARG A 22 10.96 29.56 2.64
CA ARG A 22 10.38 29.28 1.32
C ARG A 22 9.57 28.00 1.48
N PRO A 23 8.25 28.01 1.22
CA PRO A 23 7.58 26.77 0.93
C PRO A 23 8.36 26.19 -0.23
N HIS A 24 8.90 24.98 -0.07
CA HIS A 24 9.14 24.17 -1.25
C HIS A 24 7.74 23.91 -1.80
N ASP A 25 7.22 24.86 -2.57
CA ASP A 25 6.24 24.58 -3.61
C ASP A 25 6.99 23.76 -4.66
N ASP A 26 7.44 22.57 -4.25
CA ASP A 26 7.48 21.47 -5.19
C ASP A 26 6.07 21.44 -5.76
N PRO A 27 5.90 21.48 -7.09
CA PRO A 27 4.63 21.10 -7.63
C PRO A 27 4.35 19.74 -7.01
N ILE A 28 3.31 19.68 -6.17
CA ILE A 28 2.59 18.45 -5.95
C ILE A 28 2.18 18.09 -7.36
N HIS A 29 3.02 17.32 -8.05
CA HIS A 29 2.58 16.35 -9.01
C HIS A 29 1.72 15.43 -8.15
N THR A 30 0.49 15.87 -7.89
CA THR A 30 -0.64 14.99 -7.84
C THR A 30 -0.48 14.24 -9.15
N ALA A 31 0.12 13.06 -9.03
CA ALA A 31 -0.17 11.96 -9.92
C ALA A 31 -1.68 11.73 -9.74
N THR A 32 -2.47 12.64 -10.30
CA THR A 32 -3.81 12.38 -10.74
C THR A 32 -3.58 11.36 -11.83
N SER A 33 -3.46 10.11 -11.40
CA SER A 33 -3.60 8.98 -12.29
C SER A 33 -4.96 9.18 -12.92
N THR A 34 -4.96 9.65 -14.16
CA THR A 34 -6.13 9.76 -15.02
C THR A 34 -6.61 8.39 -15.47
N HIS A 35 -6.01 7.31 -14.97
CA HIS A 35 -6.52 5.97 -15.12
C HIS A 35 -7.59 5.74 -14.05
N PRO A 36 -8.88 5.66 -14.44
CA PRO A 36 -9.91 5.24 -13.51
C PRO A 36 -9.52 3.88 -12.91
N TYR A 37 -9.89 3.68 -11.65
CA TYR A 37 -9.76 2.48 -10.82
C TYR A 37 -10.28 1.16 -11.45
N HIS A 38 -10.66 1.19 -12.73
CA HIS A 38 -11.40 0.19 -13.48
C HIS A 38 -10.56 -0.73 -14.38
N SER A 39 -9.22 -0.66 -14.36
CA SER A 39 -8.40 -1.51 -15.24
C SER A 39 -7.03 -1.87 -14.68
N SER A 40 -6.93 -2.07 -13.37
CA SER A 40 -5.83 -2.90 -12.86
C SER A 40 -6.04 -4.33 -13.34
N PRO A 41 -5.01 -5.02 -13.88
CA PRO A 41 -5.14 -6.39 -14.34
C PRO A 41 -5.70 -7.27 -13.22
N THR A 42 -6.70 -8.09 -13.56
CA THR A 42 -7.17 -9.17 -12.68
C THR A 42 -6.20 -10.34 -12.80
N PHE A 43 -5.84 -10.90 -11.66
CA PHE A 43 -4.99 -12.08 -11.59
C PHE A 43 -5.84 -13.27 -11.11
N PRO A 44 -5.66 -14.47 -11.67
CA PRO A 44 -6.24 -15.67 -11.08
C PRO A 44 -5.85 -15.80 -9.59
N LEU A 45 -6.64 -16.56 -8.84
CA LEU A 45 -6.31 -16.83 -7.45
C LEU A 45 -5.03 -17.68 -7.35
N PRO A 46 -4.08 -17.33 -6.45
CA PRO A 46 -2.98 -18.23 -6.16
C PRO A 46 -3.53 -19.54 -5.56
N LYS A 47 -2.92 -20.68 -5.93
CA LYS A 47 -3.17 -21.95 -5.24
C LYS A 47 -2.53 -21.88 -3.85
N LEU A 48 -3.30 -21.49 -2.84
CA LEU A 48 -2.84 -21.51 -1.45
C LEU A 48 -3.19 -22.85 -0.78
N PRO A 49 -2.31 -23.41 0.06
CA PRO A 49 -2.70 -24.50 0.95
C PRO A 49 -3.87 -24.02 1.83
N TYR A 50 -4.96 -24.78 1.85
CA TYR A 50 -6.22 -24.40 2.52
C TYR A 50 -6.07 -24.13 4.03
N GLU A 51 -4.96 -24.57 4.62
CA GLU A 51 -4.63 -24.37 6.04
C GLU A 51 -4.08 -22.97 6.38
N MET A 52 -3.72 -22.16 5.36
CA MET A 52 -3.17 -20.81 5.56
C MET A 52 -4.27 -19.73 5.74
N ILE A 53 -5.54 -20.14 5.83
CA ILE A 53 -6.70 -19.34 5.38
C ILE A 53 -7.30 -18.36 6.42
N ILE A 54 -6.99 -18.42 7.71
CA ILE A 54 -7.81 -17.66 8.71
C ILE A 54 -6.97 -16.88 9.74
N GLU A 55 -5.65 -16.92 9.66
CA GLU A 55 -4.83 -16.23 10.66
C GLU A 55 -4.49 -14.79 10.21
N GLN A 56 -4.72 -13.80 11.09
CA GLN A 56 -4.12 -12.46 10.95
C GLN A 56 -2.59 -12.48 11.15
N THR A 57 -1.96 -13.65 11.08
CA THR A 57 -0.51 -13.83 11.11
C THR A 57 -0.04 -13.92 9.67
N PRO A 58 0.86 -13.04 9.20
CA PRO A 58 1.41 -13.14 7.86
C PRO A 58 2.09 -14.49 7.62
N ALA A 59 1.81 -15.11 6.47
CA ALA A 59 2.56 -16.23 5.95
C ALA A 59 3.55 -15.72 4.88
N CYS A 60 4.84 -15.95 5.12
CA CYS A 60 5.91 -15.48 4.25
C CYS A 60 6.21 -16.53 3.17
N VAL A 61 5.58 -16.39 2.01
CA VAL A 61 5.57 -17.39 0.94
C VAL A 61 6.30 -16.87 -0.30
N TYR A 62 7.59 -17.25 -0.44
CA TYR A 62 8.48 -16.78 -1.51
C TYR A 62 8.01 -17.12 -2.93
N SER A 63 7.14 -18.13 -3.08
CA SER A 63 6.66 -18.59 -4.39
C SER A 63 5.79 -17.58 -5.14
N HIS A 64 5.36 -16.50 -4.49
CA HIS A 64 4.59 -15.42 -5.14
C HIS A 64 5.45 -14.32 -5.75
N GLY A 65 6.78 -14.45 -5.65
CA GLY A 65 7.73 -13.46 -6.16
C GLY A 65 8.13 -12.46 -5.08
N ILE A 66 9.30 -11.88 -5.28
CA ILE A 66 9.94 -10.97 -4.33
C ILE A 66 9.46 -9.54 -4.60
N ALA A 67 8.92 -8.86 -3.58
CA ALA A 67 8.63 -7.43 -3.63
C ALA A 67 9.82 -6.63 -3.09
N TYR A 68 10.20 -5.56 -3.79
CA TYR A 68 11.19 -4.61 -3.29
C TYR A 68 10.61 -3.75 -2.16
N MET A 69 11.41 -3.47 -1.15
CA MET A 69 11.01 -2.78 0.08
C MET A 69 10.55 -1.34 -0.17
N ASP A 70 11.30 -0.59 -0.97
CA ASP A 70 10.98 0.82 -1.28
C ASP A 70 9.67 0.92 -2.07
N ALA A 71 9.51 0.10 -3.11
CA ALA A 71 8.28 0.03 -3.88
C ALA A 71 7.09 -0.49 -3.04
N THR A 72 7.33 -1.38 -2.07
CA THR A 72 6.28 -1.80 -1.12
C THR A 72 5.86 -0.65 -0.21
N THR A 73 6.81 0.11 0.30
CA THR A 73 6.54 1.30 1.13
C THR A 73 5.73 2.34 0.35
N GLU A 74 6.11 2.62 -0.89
CA GLU A 74 5.35 3.51 -1.78
C GLU A 74 3.92 3.00 -2.04
N ASN A 75 3.76 1.69 -2.24
CA ASN A 75 2.46 1.07 -2.45
C ASN A 75 1.57 1.14 -1.19
N ILE A 76 2.13 1.02 0.02
CA ILE A 76 1.40 1.21 1.29
C ILE A 76 0.99 2.68 1.46
N ASP A 77 1.90 3.61 1.17
CA ASP A 77 1.61 5.05 1.21
C ASP A 77 0.48 5.43 0.22
N HIS A 78 0.50 4.84 -0.99
CA HIS A 78 -0.60 5.00 -1.94
C HIS A 78 -1.94 4.55 -1.36
N LEU A 79 -2.01 3.35 -0.76
CA LEU A 79 -3.24 2.86 -0.12
C LEU A 79 -3.73 3.79 1.00
N SER A 80 -2.80 4.36 1.77
CA SER A 80 -3.13 5.33 2.81
C SER A 80 -3.70 6.64 2.23
N LYS A 81 -3.19 7.10 1.08
CA LYS A 81 -3.70 8.30 0.40
C LYS A 81 -5.11 8.11 -0.18
N VAL A 82 -5.47 6.88 -0.55
CA VAL A 82 -6.81 6.53 -1.08
C VAL A 82 -7.68 5.84 -0.03
N SER A 83 -7.43 6.08 1.27
CA SER A 83 -8.05 5.36 2.40
C SER A 83 -9.58 5.31 2.35
N GLU A 84 -10.19 6.41 1.95
CA GLU A 84 -11.65 6.60 1.89
C GLU A 84 -12.29 5.99 0.63
N THR A 85 -11.49 5.47 -0.30
CA THR A 85 -12.01 4.81 -1.50
C THR A 85 -12.30 3.34 -1.24
N SER A 86 -13.24 2.78 -2.00
CA SER A 86 -13.60 1.37 -1.91
C SER A 86 -12.67 0.51 -2.77
N CYS A 87 -11.95 -0.39 -2.11
CA CYS A 87 -11.18 -1.46 -2.70
C CYS A 87 -12.09 -2.65 -3.02
N ASN A 88 -12.17 -2.98 -4.30
CA ASN A 88 -13.11 -3.96 -4.83
C ASN A 88 -12.40 -5.12 -5.50
N VAL A 89 -12.95 -6.32 -5.32
CA VAL A 89 -12.51 -7.51 -6.05
C VAL A 89 -13.68 -8.46 -6.27
N ASP A 90 -13.87 -8.85 -7.53
CA ASP A 90 -14.92 -9.81 -7.90
C ASP A 90 -14.59 -11.21 -7.36
N ALA A 91 -15.63 -12.04 -7.22
CA ALA A 91 -15.48 -13.42 -6.77
C ALA A 91 -14.48 -14.19 -7.64
N GLY A 92 -13.63 -15.01 -7.01
CA GLY A 92 -12.67 -15.86 -7.72
C GLY A 92 -11.46 -15.13 -8.32
N ASN A 93 -11.21 -13.87 -7.94
CA ASN A 93 -10.16 -13.05 -8.55
C ASN A 93 -9.24 -12.40 -7.50
N CYS A 94 -8.08 -11.95 -7.96
CA CYS A 94 -7.26 -10.98 -7.26
C CYS A 94 -7.21 -9.66 -8.02
N HIS A 95 -7.26 -8.55 -7.28
CA HIS A 95 -7.10 -7.20 -7.82
C HIS A 95 -5.83 -6.55 -7.29
N ARG A 96 -5.00 -6.00 -8.18
CA ARG A 96 -3.81 -5.24 -7.79
C ARG A 96 -4.23 -3.83 -7.37
N LEU A 97 -4.01 -3.50 -6.11
CA LEU A 97 -4.42 -2.24 -5.50
C LEU A 97 -3.37 -1.13 -5.57
N SER A 98 -2.17 -1.44 -6.06
CA SER A 98 -1.02 -0.54 -5.98
C SER A 98 -0.18 -0.58 -7.26
N TYR A 99 0.45 0.54 -7.62
CA TYR A 99 0.99 0.76 -8.97
C TYR A 99 2.51 0.69 -9.10
N ALA A 100 3.29 0.90 -8.02
CA ALA A 100 4.75 0.99 -8.12
C ALA A 100 5.33 -0.28 -8.74
N ASN A 101 6.14 -0.15 -9.78
CA ASN A 101 6.75 -1.29 -10.47
C ASN A 101 7.64 -2.09 -9.51
N LEU A 102 7.91 -3.36 -9.83
CA LEU A 102 8.68 -4.31 -9.00
C LEU A 102 7.99 -4.84 -7.73
N SER A 103 6.90 -4.24 -7.27
CA SER A 103 6.11 -4.70 -6.12
C SER A 103 4.61 -4.52 -6.34
N GLY A 104 3.78 -5.31 -5.66
CA GLY A 104 2.33 -5.18 -5.71
C GLY A 104 1.66 -5.60 -4.41
N ILE A 105 0.58 -4.88 -4.08
CA ILE A 105 -0.39 -5.28 -3.07
C ILE A 105 -1.63 -5.78 -3.79
N PHE A 106 -2.01 -7.03 -3.55
CA PHE A 106 -3.12 -7.70 -4.22
C PHE A 106 -4.17 -8.10 -3.20
N LEU A 107 -5.42 -7.72 -3.46
CA LEU A 107 -6.58 -8.17 -2.71
C LEU A 107 -7.20 -9.37 -3.43
N CYS A 108 -7.22 -10.52 -2.78
CA CYS A 108 -7.65 -11.80 -3.36
C CYS A 108 -8.93 -12.31 -2.68
N ASN A 109 -9.92 -12.62 -3.50
CA ASN A 109 -11.25 -13.03 -3.08
C ASN A 109 -11.54 -14.48 -3.47
N TYR A 110 -11.53 -15.35 -2.47
CA TYR A 110 -11.86 -16.76 -2.59
C TYR A 110 -13.36 -17.04 -2.34
N SER A 111 -14.14 -16.03 -1.99
CA SER A 111 -15.58 -16.13 -1.79
C SER A 111 -16.34 -16.12 -3.12
N LEU A 112 -17.62 -16.49 -3.04
CA LEU A 112 -18.58 -16.43 -4.16
C LEU A 112 -19.19 -15.03 -4.34
N GLU A 113 -19.01 -14.15 -3.35
CA GLU A 113 -19.53 -12.78 -3.38
C GLU A 113 -18.40 -11.77 -3.65
N ARG A 114 -18.73 -10.67 -4.32
CA ARG A 114 -17.80 -9.54 -4.50
C ARG A 114 -17.45 -8.95 -3.13
N ILE A 115 -16.18 -8.63 -2.95
CA ILE A 115 -15.71 -7.89 -1.78
C ILE A 115 -15.61 -6.41 -2.13
N SER A 116 -16.11 -5.58 -1.22
CA SER A 116 -15.98 -4.13 -1.23
C SER A 116 -15.56 -3.70 0.18
N THR A 117 -14.36 -3.16 0.33
CA THR A 117 -13.81 -2.73 1.62
C THR A 117 -13.12 -1.39 1.50
N ASN A 118 -13.05 -0.59 2.55
CA ASN A 118 -12.27 0.65 2.51
C ASN A 118 -10.78 0.33 2.31
N CYS A 119 -10.12 0.99 1.36
CA CYS A 119 -8.70 0.74 1.11
C CYS A 119 -7.83 1.03 2.34
N GLY A 120 -8.24 1.98 3.19
CA GLY A 120 -7.58 2.27 4.46
C GLY A 120 -7.56 1.08 5.43
N SER A 121 -8.55 0.18 5.38
CA SER A 121 -8.58 -1.04 6.21
C SER A 121 -7.48 -2.05 5.86
N LEU A 122 -6.90 -1.92 4.66
CA LEU A 122 -5.86 -2.82 4.15
C LEU A 122 -4.45 -2.35 4.51
N VAL A 123 -4.28 -1.06 4.86
CA VAL A 123 -2.98 -0.48 5.24
C VAL A 123 -2.34 -1.22 6.43
N PRO A 124 -3.04 -1.46 7.55
CA PRO A 124 -2.44 -2.19 8.68
C PRO A 124 -2.02 -3.61 8.32
N LEU A 125 -2.78 -4.28 7.44
CA LEU A 125 -2.49 -5.64 6.99
C LEU A 125 -1.24 -5.67 6.10
N ALA A 126 -1.15 -4.75 5.12
CA ALA A 126 0.01 -4.64 4.24
C ALA A 126 1.29 -4.31 5.04
N THR A 127 1.20 -3.36 5.97
CA THR A 127 2.31 -3.00 6.88
C THR A 127 2.74 -4.20 7.72
N LYS A 128 1.79 -5.01 8.20
CA LYS A 128 2.11 -6.20 8.99
C LYS A 128 2.85 -7.25 8.16
N VAL A 129 2.44 -7.48 6.91
CA VAL A 129 3.17 -8.37 5.98
C VAL A 129 4.57 -7.82 5.73
N GLN A 130 4.71 -6.52 5.43
CA GLN A 130 6.00 -5.87 5.21
C GLN A 130 6.96 -6.10 6.38
N GLN A 131 6.49 -5.89 7.62
CA GLN A 131 7.32 -6.02 8.83
C GLN A 131 7.66 -7.48 9.17
N THR A 132 6.71 -8.40 8.95
CA THR A 132 6.87 -9.81 9.37
C THR A 132 7.67 -10.61 8.35
N CYS A 133 7.47 -10.33 7.07
CA CYS A 133 8.06 -11.08 5.96
C CYS A 133 9.22 -10.34 5.27
N GLN A 134 9.77 -9.35 5.96
CA GLN A 134 10.97 -8.66 5.55
C GLN A 134 12.15 -9.63 5.49
N VAL A 135 12.91 -9.56 4.39
CA VAL A 135 14.22 -10.20 4.25
C VAL A 135 15.25 -9.11 3.98
N ASP A 136 16.15 -8.95 4.93
CA ASP A 136 17.09 -7.83 5.00
C ASP A 136 16.37 -6.48 4.80
N ASN A 137 17.05 -5.46 4.30
CA ASN A 137 16.45 -4.14 4.06
C ASN A 137 15.85 -3.97 2.66
N PHE A 138 15.81 -5.05 1.86
CA PHE A 138 15.56 -4.94 0.42
C PHE A 138 14.25 -5.56 -0.02
N TYR A 139 13.74 -6.56 0.69
CA TYR A 139 12.68 -7.40 0.16
C TYR A 139 11.59 -7.73 1.17
N THR A 140 10.38 -7.95 0.67
CA THR A 140 9.22 -8.44 1.42
C THR A 140 8.30 -9.23 0.49
N PHE A 141 7.64 -10.26 1.01
CA PHE A 141 6.64 -11.02 0.29
C PHE A 141 5.81 -11.82 1.29
N GLY A 142 4.52 -11.96 1.06
CA GLY A 142 3.69 -12.76 1.93
C GLY A 142 2.24 -12.45 1.78
N LEU A 143 1.42 -13.17 2.53
CA LEU A 143 -0.02 -13.01 2.54
C LEU A 143 -0.56 -13.02 3.95
N ILE A 144 -1.66 -12.34 4.15
CA ILE A 144 -2.36 -12.26 5.42
C ILE A 144 -3.86 -12.37 5.18
N GLY A 145 -4.54 -13.11 6.04
CA GLY A 145 -6.01 -13.19 6.04
C GLY A 145 -6.62 -11.93 6.64
N GLY A 146 -7.74 -11.50 6.08
CA GLY A 146 -8.57 -10.41 6.59
C GLY A 146 -10.04 -10.70 6.33
N SER A 147 -10.91 -9.91 6.96
CA SER A 147 -12.36 -10.03 6.80
C SER A 147 -12.96 -8.66 6.55
N SER A 148 -13.92 -8.57 5.63
CA SER A 148 -14.72 -7.37 5.41
C SER A 148 -16.20 -7.66 5.69
N GLN A 149 -16.93 -6.66 6.16
CA GLN A 149 -18.38 -6.79 6.32
C GLN A 149 -19.07 -6.36 5.04
N ASN A 150 -19.79 -7.29 4.41
CA ASN A 150 -20.72 -6.99 3.35
C ASN A 150 -22.13 -7.19 3.90
N ALA A 151 -22.84 -6.09 4.15
CA ALA A 151 -24.08 -6.10 4.91
C ALA A 151 -23.93 -6.84 6.25
N SER A 152 -24.75 -7.87 6.51
CA SER A 152 -24.73 -8.66 7.76
C SER A 152 -23.79 -9.87 7.71
N VAL A 153 -22.98 -10.04 6.66
CA VAL A 153 -22.11 -11.19 6.44
C VAL A 153 -20.64 -10.76 6.46
N SER A 154 -19.81 -11.48 7.21
CA SER A 154 -18.36 -11.34 7.14
C SER A 154 -17.84 -12.17 5.97
N ILE A 155 -17.10 -11.54 5.07
CA ILE A 155 -16.45 -12.18 3.91
C ILE A 155 -14.94 -12.13 4.12
N ASP A 156 -14.31 -13.29 4.10
CA ASP A 156 -12.86 -13.42 4.23
C ASP A 156 -12.15 -13.12 2.89
N PHE A 157 -10.99 -12.48 2.99
CA PHE A 157 -10.09 -12.20 1.89
C PHE A 157 -8.65 -12.48 2.28
N HIS A 158 -7.77 -12.54 1.27
CA HIS A 158 -6.34 -12.49 1.47
C HIS A 158 -5.77 -11.20 0.90
N LEU A 159 -4.86 -10.59 1.64
CA LEU A 159 -4.02 -9.51 1.14
C LEU A 159 -2.62 -10.07 0.89
N VAL A 160 -2.12 -9.92 -0.33
CA VAL A 160 -0.82 -10.43 -0.76
C VAL A 160 0.11 -9.27 -1.07
N VAL A 161 1.31 -9.28 -0.50
CA VAL A 161 2.44 -8.44 -0.90
C VAL A 161 3.40 -9.32 -1.70
N ALA A 162 3.66 -8.98 -2.95
CA ALA A 162 4.47 -9.77 -3.86
C ALA A 162 5.20 -8.87 -4.86
N GLY A 163 5.98 -9.48 -5.76
CA GLY A 163 6.61 -8.75 -6.87
C GLY A 163 5.60 -8.07 -7.80
N GLU A 164 6.11 -7.45 -8.87
CA GLU A 164 5.31 -6.69 -9.86
C GLU A 164 4.09 -7.46 -10.39
N THR A 165 4.27 -8.77 -10.57
CA THR A 165 3.21 -9.73 -10.86
C THR A 165 3.27 -10.81 -9.80
N MET A 166 2.10 -11.33 -9.39
CA MET A 166 2.08 -12.54 -8.58
C MET A 166 2.62 -13.67 -9.45
N GLY A 167 3.84 -14.11 -9.12
CA GLY A 167 4.42 -15.29 -9.75
C GLY A 167 3.52 -16.49 -9.43
N TYR A 168 3.02 -17.15 -10.47
CA TYR A 168 2.49 -18.50 -10.29
C TYR A 168 3.69 -19.41 -10.04
N PRO A 169 3.60 -20.40 -9.14
CA PRO A 169 4.35 -21.62 -9.39
C PRO A 169 3.89 -22.12 -10.77
N ILE A 170 4.79 -22.02 -11.73
CA ILE A 170 4.74 -22.83 -12.95
C ILE A 170 4.82 -24.27 -12.41
N GLU A 171 3.68 -24.97 -12.36
CA GLU A 171 3.70 -26.43 -12.29
C GLU A 171 4.20 -26.98 -13.63
#